data_AF-A0A3D3TDK1-F1
#
_entry.id   AF-A0A3D3TDK1-F1
#
_cell.length_a   1.000
_cell.length_b   1.000
_cell.length_c   1.000
_cell.angle_alpha   90.00
_cell.angle_beta   90.00
_cell.angle_gamma   90.00
#
_symmetry.space_group_name_H-M   'P 1'
#
loop_
_entity.id
_entity.type
_entity.pdbx_description
1 polymer ?
#
loop_
_entity_poly.entity_id
_entity_poly.type
_entity_poly.pdbx_seq_one_letter_code
_entity_poly.pdbx_strand_id
1 'polypeptide(L)'
;MNKDSNKFIVIFASILVVVVALLLTFTHEALRGTQQRNENIDKMSQILRSVKVHAEGVETESIFDKMISDVYLVDNQGNMIPDTKDEAFVADMQVELAKWEDQRRLPVYAAVVD
;
A
#
# COMPACT_ATOMS: atom_id res chain seq x y z
N MET A 1 -9.57 3.25 -56.95
CA MET A 1 -8.59 3.80 -55.99
C MET A 1 -9.19 3.70 -54.60
N ASN A 2 -9.04 2.55 -53.95
CA ASN A 2 -9.60 2.31 -52.62
C ASN A 2 -8.71 3.03 -51.61
N LYS A 3 -9.21 4.13 -51.05
CA LYS A 3 -8.64 4.73 -49.85
C LYS A 3 -8.93 3.78 -48.71
N ASP A 4 -7.93 3.01 -48.31
CA ASP A 4 -7.83 2.25 -47.06
C ASP A 4 -7.93 3.16 -45.80
N SER A 5 -8.82 4.15 -45.80
CA SER A 5 -8.93 5.21 -44.78
C SER A 5 -9.11 4.61 -43.38
N ASN A 6 -9.88 3.53 -43.28
CA ASN A 6 -10.12 2.87 -41.99
C ASN A 6 -8.92 2.05 -41.51
N LYS A 7 -8.15 1.40 -42.40
CA LYS A 7 -6.95 0.64 -41.99
C LYS A 7 -5.86 1.57 -41.47
N PHE A 8 -5.62 2.69 -42.16
CA PHE A 8 -4.66 3.69 -41.71
C PHE A 8 -5.05 4.27 -40.34
N ILE A 9 -6.34 4.57 -40.12
CA ILE A 9 -6.85 5.03 -38.83
C ILE A 9 -6.64 3.96 -37.75
N VAL A 10 -6.97 2.70 -38.02
CA VAL A 10 -6.84 1.61 -37.04
C VAL A 10 -5.37 1.38 -36.65
N ILE A 11 -4.45 1.36 -37.62
CA ILE A 11 -3.01 1.19 -37.34
C ILE A 11 -2.47 2.39 -36.56
N PHE A 12 -2.80 3.60 -36.99
CA PHE A 12 -2.37 4.82 -36.32
C PHE A 12 -2.89 4.88 -34.88
N ALA A 13 -4.18 4.61 -34.67
CA ALA A 13 -4.78 4.58 -33.34
C ALA A 13 -4.12 3.50 -32.46
N SER A 14 -3.83 2.32 -33.02
CA SER A 14 -3.15 1.25 -32.27
C SER A 14 -1.78 1.68 -31.77
N ILE A 15 -0.99 2.34 -32.62
CA ILE A 15 0.34 2.87 -32.23
C ILE A 15 0.19 3.95 -31.16
N LEU A 16 -0.76 4.88 -31.33
CA LEU A 16 -1.00 5.95 -30.37
C LEU A 16 -1.38 5.39 -29.00
N VAL A 17 -2.26 4.39 -28.95
CA VAL A 17 -2.64 3.71 -27.70
C VAL A 17 -1.44 3.09 -27.00
N VAL A 18 -0.56 2.42 -27.74
CA VAL A 18 0.67 1.83 -27.17
C VAL A 18 1.59 2.92 -26.61
N VAL A 19 1.81 4.02 -27.36
CA VAL A 19 2.66 5.13 -26.89
C VAL A 19 2.08 5.77 -25.63
N VAL A 20 0.79 6.06 -25.60
CA VAL A 20 0.12 6.66 -24.43
C VAL A 20 0.18 5.71 -23.22
N ALA A 21 -0.03 4.41 -23.43
CA ALA A 21 0.05 3.43 -22.35
C ALA A 21 1.47 3.38 -21.73
N LEU A 22 2.52 3.40 -22.56
CA LEU A 22 3.90 3.42 -22.09
C LEU A 22 4.21 4.70 -21.29
N LEU A 23 3.76 5.86 -21.78
CA LEU A 23 3.95 7.13 -21.07
C LEU A 23 3.24 7.15 -19.71
N LEU A 24 1.98 6.73 -19.66
CA LEU A 24 1.22 6.67 -18.40
C LEU A 24 1.86 5.70 -17.40
N THR A 25 2.29 4.53 -17.87
CA THR A 25 2.98 3.53 -17.03
C THR A 25 4.27 4.09 -16.46
N PHE A 26 5.07 4.79 -17.28
CA PHE A 26 6.30 5.42 -16.82
C PHE A 26 6.04 6.53 -15.79
N THR A 27 5.07 7.41 -16.04
CA THR A 27 4.71 8.47 -15.09
C THR A 27 4.21 7.88 -13.78
N HIS A 28 3.37 6.85 -13.83
CA HIS A 28 2.90 6.14 -12.63
C HIS A 28 4.07 5.59 -11.81
N GLU A 29 4.97 4.86 -12.45
CA GLU A 29 6.11 4.25 -11.74
C GLU A 29 7.07 5.30 -11.16
N ALA A 30 7.26 6.42 -11.85
CA ALA A 30 8.09 7.52 -11.37
C ALA A 30 7.54 8.21 -10.10
N LEU A 31 6.21 8.30 -9.96
CA LEU A 31 5.55 8.93 -8.80
C LEU A 31 5.22 7.93 -7.69
N ARG A 32 5.16 6.63 -7.99
CA ARG A 32 4.73 5.60 -7.05
C ARG A 32 5.56 5.57 -5.76
N GLY A 33 6.87 5.79 -5.85
CA GLY A 33 7.75 5.78 -4.68
C GLY A 33 7.44 6.88 -3.66
N THR A 34 7.18 8.11 -4.11
CA THR A 34 6.84 9.22 -3.21
C THR A 34 5.42 9.11 -2.66
N GLN A 35 4.48 8.59 -3.47
CA GLN A 35 3.11 8.29 -3.04
C GLN A 35 3.12 7.22 -1.94
N GLN A 36 3.82 6.11 -2.15
CA GLN A 36 3.90 5.01 -1.17
C GLN A 36 4.49 5.50 0.17
N ARG A 37 5.52 6.35 0.13
CA ARG A 37 6.10 6.90 1.37
C ARG A 37 5.09 7.76 2.14
N ASN A 38 4.33 8.60 1.44
CA ASN A 38 3.34 9.45 2.08
C ASN A 38 2.18 8.63 2.66
N GLU A 39 1.72 7.59 1.96
CA GLU A 39 0.73 6.64 2.46
C GLU A 39 1.21 5.90 3.72
N ASN A 40 2.48 5.47 3.72
CA ASN A 40 3.08 4.81 4.89
C ASN A 40 3.15 5.75 6.10
N ILE A 41 3.57 7.02 5.90
CA ILE A 41 3.60 8.03 6.96
C ILE A 41 2.19 8.28 7.52
N ASP A 42 1.18 8.39 6.66
CA ASP A 42 -0.20 8.58 7.10
C ASP A 42 -0.69 7.38 7.91
N LYS A 43 -0.42 6.14 7.46
CA LYS A 43 -0.74 4.91 8.21
C LYS A 43 -0.07 4.91 9.58
N MET A 44 1.22 5.26 9.66
CA MET A 44 1.95 5.38 10.93
C MET A 44 1.32 6.44 11.84
N SER A 45 0.95 7.61 11.30
CA SER A 45 0.30 8.68 12.05
C SER A 45 -1.05 8.22 12.61
N GLN A 46 -1.85 7.52 11.80
CA GLN A 46 -3.13 6.95 12.25
C GLN A 46 -2.94 5.93 13.39
N ILE A 47 -1.94 5.06 13.30
CA ILE A 47 -1.61 4.10 14.37
C ILE A 47 -1.18 4.85 15.64
N LEU A 48 -0.29 5.85 15.53
CA LEU A 48 0.14 6.66 16.69
C LEU A 48 -1.04 7.41 17.33
N ARG A 49 -1.97 7.94 16.52
CA ARG A 49 -3.18 8.60 17.01
C ARG A 49 -4.06 7.64 17.82
N SER A 50 -4.10 6.35 17.46
CA SER A 50 -4.84 5.34 18.22
C SER A 50 -4.31 5.15 19.66
N VAL A 51 -3.01 5.39 19.87
CA VAL A 51 -2.35 5.40 21.19
C VAL A 51 -2.21 6.81 21.78
N LYS A 52 -3.00 7.78 21.28
CA LYS A 52 -3.04 9.20 21.69
C LYS A 52 -1.76 10.00 21.43
N VAL A 53 -0.85 9.50 20.60
CA VAL A 53 0.35 10.20 20.16
C VAL A 53 0.06 10.93 18.84
N HIS A 54 0.31 12.23 18.80
CA HIS A 54 0.12 13.04 17.59
C HIS A 54 1.49 13.28 16.95
N ALA A 55 1.68 12.76 15.75
CA ALA A 55 2.87 12.98 14.92
C ALA A 55 2.45 13.21 13.48
N GLU A 56 3.08 14.17 12.80
CA GLU A 56 2.73 14.52 11.42
C GLU A 56 3.98 14.67 10.55
N GLY A 57 3.90 14.21 9.29
CA GLY A 57 5.03 14.32 8.36
C GLY A 57 6.22 13.45 8.77
N VAL A 58 7.44 13.96 8.55
CA VAL A 58 8.68 13.17 8.58
C VAL A 58 9.05 12.69 10.00
N GLU A 59 8.64 13.41 11.05
CA GLU A 59 8.88 12.99 12.44
C GLU A 59 8.08 11.74 12.84
N THR A 60 7.00 11.44 12.12
CA THR A 60 6.13 10.29 12.38
C THR A 60 6.89 8.98 12.33
N GLU A 61 7.79 8.79 11.35
CA GLU A 61 8.61 7.58 11.23
C GLU A 61 9.45 7.37 12.49
N SER A 62 10.14 8.42 12.96
CA SER A 62 11.00 8.33 14.15
C SER A 62 10.22 8.06 15.43
N ILE A 63 9.02 8.64 15.57
CA ILE A 63 8.16 8.42 16.74
C ILE A 63 7.55 7.02 16.69
N PHE A 64 7.16 6.55 15.51
CA PHE A 64 6.65 5.21 15.28
C PHE A 64 7.68 4.15 15.68
N ASP A 65 8.92 4.26 15.20
CA ASP A 65 10.00 3.32 15.53
C ASP A 65 10.35 3.29 17.03
N LYS A 66 10.10 4.39 17.76
CA LYS A 66 10.32 4.46 19.20
C LYS A 66 9.19 3.85 20.01
N MET A 67 7.95 4.05 19.58
CA MET A 67 6.75 3.67 20.34
C MET A 67 6.26 2.27 19.99
N ILE A 68 6.39 1.85 18.74
CA ILE A 68 5.92 0.54 18.26
C ILE A 68 7.08 -0.44 18.32
N SER A 69 7.11 -1.25 19.38
CA SER A 69 8.19 -2.22 19.63
C SER A 69 8.07 -3.48 18.78
N ASP A 70 6.84 -3.85 18.41
CA ASP A 70 6.61 -5.05 17.62
C ASP A 70 5.39 -4.92 16.70
N VAL A 71 5.47 -5.58 15.55
CA VAL A 71 4.41 -5.62 14.53
C VAL A 71 4.34 -7.05 14.00
N TYR A 72 3.17 -7.68 14.06
CA TYR A 72 3.00 -9.07 13.64
C TYR A 72 1.57 -9.36 13.19
N LEU A 73 1.38 -10.45 12.45
CA LEU A 73 0.07 -10.97 12.09
C LEU A 73 -0.43 -11.95 13.14
N VAL A 74 -1.74 -11.93 13.40
CA VAL A 74 -2.45 -12.96 14.16
C VAL A 74 -3.48 -13.66 13.29
N ASP A 75 -3.72 -14.94 13.58
CA ASP A 75 -4.85 -15.66 13.00
C ASP A 75 -6.18 -15.31 13.71
N ASN A 76 -7.28 -15.86 13.22
CA ASN A 76 -8.62 -15.75 13.84
C ASN A 76 -8.65 -16.19 15.31
N GLN A 77 -7.81 -17.16 15.68
CA GLN A 77 -7.75 -17.69 17.04
C GLN A 77 -6.88 -16.82 17.96
N GLY A 78 -6.23 -15.78 17.44
CA GLY A 78 -5.32 -14.91 18.17
C GLY A 78 -3.91 -15.48 18.31
N ASN A 79 -3.55 -16.54 17.57
CA ASN A 79 -2.18 -17.04 17.56
C ASN A 79 -1.31 -16.14 16.69
N MET A 80 -0.13 -15.81 17.21
CA MET A 80 0.89 -15.06 16.47
C MET A 80 1.45 -15.90 15.33
N ILE A 81 1.49 -15.32 14.13
CA ILE A 81 2.13 -15.93 12.96
C ILE A 81 3.60 -15.46 12.96
N PRO A 82 4.58 -16.36 13.16
CA PRO A 82 5.99 -15.98 13.24
C PRO A 82 6.51 -15.43 11.91
N ASP A 83 7.54 -14.59 11.99
CA ASP A 83 8.26 -14.00 10.84
C ASP A 83 7.40 -13.14 9.89
N THR A 84 6.31 -12.55 10.39
CA THR A 84 5.39 -11.72 9.59
C THR A 84 5.55 -10.22 9.78
N LYS A 85 6.67 -9.73 10.34
CA LYS A 85 6.86 -8.30 10.65
C LYS A 85 6.69 -7.40 9.43
N ASP A 86 7.36 -7.77 8.34
CA ASP A 86 7.32 -7.01 7.08
C ASP A 86 5.95 -7.10 6.40
N GLU A 87 5.26 -8.24 6.53
CA GLU A 87 3.93 -8.45 5.96
C GLU A 87 2.85 -7.71 6.75
N ALA A 88 2.98 -7.63 8.08
CA ALA A 88 2.00 -7.05 8.97
C ALA A 88 1.83 -5.54 8.76
N PHE A 89 2.90 -4.80 8.45
CA PHE A 89 2.77 -3.38 8.13
C PHE A 89 2.11 -3.15 6.76
N VAL A 90 2.41 -4.00 5.77
CA VAL A 90 1.89 -3.84 4.40
C VAL A 90 0.50 -4.45 4.23
N ALA A 91 0.05 -5.28 5.17
CA ALA A 91 -1.25 -5.92 5.15
C ALA A 91 -2.38 -4.90 4.95
N ASP A 92 -3.23 -5.19 3.96
CA ASP A 92 -4.44 -4.44 3.67
C ASP A 92 -5.60 -5.03 4.48
N MET A 93 -6.07 -4.25 5.45
CA MET A 93 -7.17 -4.65 6.32
C MET A 93 -8.46 -4.95 5.54
N GLN A 94 -8.73 -4.24 4.44
CA GLN A 94 -9.94 -4.49 3.63
C GLN A 94 -9.86 -5.86 2.94
N VAL A 95 -8.69 -6.20 2.40
CA VAL A 95 -8.45 -7.50 1.77
C VAL A 95 -8.52 -8.62 2.80
N GLU A 96 -7.90 -8.44 3.97
CA GLU A 96 -7.91 -9.44 5.04
C GLU A 96 -9.32 -9.65 5.62
N LEU A 97 -10.12 -8.60 5.77
CA LEU A 97 -11.51 -8.71 6.25
C LEU A 97 -12.46 -9.34 5.23
N ALA A 98 -12.15 -9.21 3.94
CA ALA A 98 -12.93 -9.84 2.86
C ALA A 98 -12.73 -11.36 2.80
N LYS A 99 -11.66 -11.90 3.39
CA LYS A 99 -11.44 -13.35 3.52
C LYS A 99 -12.43 -13.96 4.51
N TRP A 100 -12.66 -15.25 4.34
CA TRP A 100 -13.36 -16.07 5.32
C TRP A 100 -12.61 -16.06 6.65
N GLU A 101 -13.35 -16.19 7.75
CA GLU A 101 -12.82 -15.97 9.10
C GLU A 101 -11.58 -16.82 9.39
N ASP A 102 -11.57 -18.07 8.94
CA ASP A 102 -10.48 -19.02 9.09
C ASP A 102 -9.19 -18.66 8.33
N GLN A 103 -9.26 -17.74 7.37
CA GLN A 103 -8.13 -17.33 6.53
C GLN A 103 -7.65 -15.91 6.81
N ARG A 104 -8.30 -15.20 7.73
CA ARG A 104 -7.93 -13.81 8.08
C ARG A 104 -6.59 -13.79 8.80
N ARG A 105 -5.71 -12.90 8.36
CA ARG A 105 -4.49 -12.55 9.07
C ARG A 105 -4.57 -11.09 9.45
N LEU A 106 -4.68 -10.80 10.74
CA LEU A 106 -4.92 -9.45 11.22
C LEU A 106 -3.63 -8.84 11.75
N PRO A 107 -3.25 -7.63 11.32
CA PRO A 107 -2.06 -6.96 11.83
C PRO A 107 -2.29 -6.43 13.24
N VAL A 108 -1.32 -6.67 14.11
CA VAL A 108 -1.26 -6.17 15.48
C VAL A 108 -0.02 -5.31 15.64
N TYR A 109 -0.20 -4.12 16.22
CA TYR A 109 0.86 -3.17 16.51
C TYR A 109 1.01 -3.07 18.04
N ALA A 110 2.11 -3.58 18.58
CA ALA A 110 2.41 -3.52 20.00
C ALA A 110 3.11 -2.20 20.32
N ALA A 111 2.38 -1.31 21.01
CA ALA A 111 2.92 -0.04 21.48
C ALA A 111 3.41 -0.17 22.93
N VAL A 112 4.57 0.42 23.22
CA VAL A 112 5.05 0.61 24.59
C VAL A 112 4.62 2.01 25.03
N VAL A 113 3.73 2.06 26.02
CA VAL A 113 3.28 3.30 26.63
C VAL A 113 3.82 3.30 28.05
N ASP A 114 4.66 4.29 28.37
CA ASP A 114 5.16 4.56 29.72
C ASP A 114 4.15 5.39 30.52
#